data_AF-A0A937NUC1-F1
#
_entry.id   AF-A0A937NUC1-F1
#
_cell.length_a   1.000
_cell.length_b   1.000
_cell.length_c   1.000
_cell.angle_alpha   90.00
_cell.angle_beta   90.00
_cell.angle_gamma   90.00
#
_symmetry.space_group_name_H-M   'P 1'
#
loop_
_entity.id
_entity.type
_entity.pdbx_description
1 polymer ?
#
loop_
_entity_poly.entity_id
_entity_poly.type
_entity_poly.pdbx_seq_one_letter_code
_entity_poly.pdbx_strand_id
1 'polypeptide(L)'
;MKRIVTLVMLLVCAALTVCGSTPDATALRTWKSVSGKSVEAEYIDLKYGKVKLRTSDGNLITISAQSLSAEDRAWIKEEETKRNAPAEVLPPKHPYELPVFKDGEWKGYYAIYTARNFDACMDSRGVIWVYPKEKGTRVGKPMRLYEDCYHRDDNKEYRPVSVTAFQNSPAPAMQPKTLTLAGVLTRDVPFSVTYEFSEAGIKAYGDCQDPRQIEQPTVFRLRVRIPASHTFEELGSVAEQKETLKDWQVMATPVKGKRRTIAYWESVPFVWGRNRQVTIDAPVYGERKICFKSGNPKAAFVSPTLYSGKSPWQGYSVVCTKDERDISSRRLDFEIEIE
;
A
#
# COMPACT_ATOMS: atom_id res chain seq x y z
N MET A 1 12.65 43.28 -64.91
CA MET A 1 12.75 41.87 -65.32
C MET A 1 13.52 41.11 -64.25
N LYS A 2 12.89 40.09 -63.60
CA LYS A 2 13.50 38.98 -62.82
C LYS A 2 14.34 39.41 -61.58
N ARG A 3 14.26 38.85 -60.36
CA ARG A 3 13.62 37.66 -59.78
C ARG A 3 13.64 37.83 -58.25
N ILE A 4 12.66 37.21 -57.60
CA ILE A 4 12.54 36.87 -56.18
C ILE A 4 13.78 36.08 -55.69
N VAL A 5 14.32 36.36 -54.50
CA VAL A 5 14.74 35.35 -53.49
C VAL A 5 14.67 35.94 -52.07
N THR A 6 13.87 35.27 -51.25
CA THR A 6 13.68 35.41 -49.80
C THR A 6 14.91 34.94 -49.02
N LEU A 7 15.32 35.65 -47.96
CA LEU A 7 16.19 35.11 -46.92
C LEU A 7 15.61 35.45 -45.54
N VAL A 8 14.92 34.46 -44.96
CA VAL A 8 14.48 34.42 -43.56
C VAL A 8 15.60 33.73 -42.78
N MET A 9 16.20 34.44 -41.83
CA MET A 9 17.24 33.90 -40.95
C MET A 9 16.59 33.47 -39.62
N LEU A 10 16.69 32.17 -39.34
CA LEU A 10 16.29 31.48 -38.12
C LEU A 10 16.91 32.12 -36.86
N LEU A 11 16.10 32.28 -35.81
CA LEU A 11 16.59 32.26 -34.43
C LEU A 11 15.98 31.03 -33.74
N VAL A 12 16.85 30.09 -33.36
CA VAL A 12 16.53 28.87 -32.62
C VAL A 12 16.51 29.20 -31.13
N CYS A 13 15.34 29.20 -30.51
CA CYS A 13 15.20 29.09 -29.05
C CYS A 13 14.70 27.67 -28.74
N ALA A 14 15.63 26.80 -28.35
CA ALA A 14 15.33 25.49 -27.80
C ALA A 14 14.80 25.66 -26.37
N ALA A 15 13.49 25.66 -26.19
CA ALA A 15 12.86 25.40 -24.92
C ALA A 15 12.72 23.89 -24.75
N LEU A 16 13.57 23.30 -23.92
CA LEU A 16 13.43 21.93 -23.42
C LEU A 16 12.23 21.90 -22.46
N THR A 17 11.05 21.67 -23.01
CA THR A 17 9.87 21.31 -22.21
C THR A 17 10.06 19.87 -21.75
N VAL A 18 10.39 19.69 -20.48
CA VAL A 18 10.30 18.40 -19.80
C VAL A 18 8.82 18.02 -19.77
N CYS A 19 8.40 17.13 -20.67
CA CYS A 19 7.09 16.48 -20.61
C CYS A 19 7.05 15.65 -19.32
N GLY A 20 6.43 16.19 -18.27
CA GLY A 20 5.90 15.38 -17.19
C GLY A 20 4.84 14.46 -17.78
N SER A 21 5.11 13.16 -17.79
CA SER A 21 4.11 12.14 -18.09
C SER A 21 3.03 12.19 -17.01
N THR A 22 1.92 12.85 -17.32
CA THR A 22 0.64 12.66 -16.64
C THR A 22 0.29 11.17 -16.63
N PRO A 23 -0.34 10.66 -15.56
CA PRO A 23 -0.89 9.31 -15.58
C PRO A 23 -1.81 9.19 -16.80
N ASP A 24 -1.63 8.10 -17.54
CA ASP A 24 -2.24 7.82 -18.83
C ASP A 24 -3.76 8.05 -18.74
N ALA A 25 -4.21 9.22 -19.20
CA ALA A 25 -5.62 9.52 -19.33
C ALA A 25 -6.11 8.59 -20.42
N THR A 26 -6.93 7.60 -20.08
CA THR A 26 -7.61 6.79 -21.09
C THR A 26 -8.31 7.77 -22.03
N ALA A 27 -7.87 7.82 -23.29
CA ALA A 27 -8.21 8.92 -24.17
C ALA A 27 -9.74 9.05 -24.31
N LEU A 28 -10.25 10.28 -24.19
CA LEU A 28 -11.64 10.57 -24.52
C LEU A 28 -11.93 10.07 -25.93
N ARG A 29 -12.98 9.25 -26.09
CA ARG A 29 -13.43 8.76 -27.39
C ARG A 29 -14.91 9.01 -27.58
N THR A 30 -15.32 9.13 -28.83
CA THR A 30 -16.72 9.21 -29.20
C THR A 30 -17.35 7.82 -29.18
N TRP A 31 -18.32 7.62 -28.29
CA TRP A 31 -19.15 6.43 -28.19
C TRP A 31 -20.45 6.67 -28.93
N LYS A 32 -20.93 5.67 -29.67
CA LYS A 32 -22.13 5.75 -30.49
C LYS A 32 -23.14 4.69 -30.08
N SER A 33 -24.40 5.07 -29.96
CA SER A 33 -25.51 4.13 -29.75
C SER A 33 -25.96 3.50 -31.07
N VAL A 34 -26.67 2.37 -30.98
CA VAL A 34 -27.38 1.76 -32.13
C VAL A 34 -28.43 2.70 -32.74
N SER A 35 -28.94 3.67 -31.97
CA SER A 35 -29.87 4.71 -32.41
C SER A 35 -29.19 5.94 -33.01
N GLY A 36 -27.86 5.95 -33.13
CA GLY A 36 -27.08 7.04 -33.73
C GLY A 36 -26.73 8.20 -32.79
N LYS A 37 -27.13 8.15 -31.52
CA LYS A 37 -26.70 9.14 -30.53
C LYS A 37 -25.22 8.95 -30.21
N SER A 38 -24.50 10.03 -29.95
CA SER A 38 -23.08 9.96 -29.63
C SER A 38 -22.77 10.70 -28.33
N VAL A 39 -21.75 10.26 -27.61
CA VAL A 39 -21.23 10.91 -26.40
C VAL A 39 -19.71 10.79 -26.40
N GLU A 40 -19.03 11.88 -26.04
CA GLU A 40 -17.59 11.84 -25.82
C GLU A 40 -17.31 11.49 -24.36
N ALA A 41 -16.59 10.40 -24.13
CA ALA A 41 -16.33 9.91 -22.80
C ALA A 41 -15.12 8.97 -22.73
N GLU A 42 -14.59 8.82 -21.54
CA GLU A 42 -13.57 7.86 -21.14
C GLU A 42 -14.22 6.50 -20.82
N TYR A 43 -13.63 5.40 -21.29
CA TYR A 43 -13.99 4.05 -20.86
C TYR A 43 -13.51 3.80 -19.42
N ILE A 44 -14.43 3.46 -18.51
CA ILE A 44 -14.05 3.14 -17.13
C ILE A 44 -14.02 1.62 -16.91
N ASP A 45 -15.12 0.93 -17.19
CA ASP A 45 -15.31 -0.49 -16.83
C ASP A 45 -16.49 -1.12 -17.59
N LEU A 46 -16.50 -2.46 -17.71
CA LEU A 46 -17.63 -3.27 -18.17
C LEU A 46 -17.99 -4.30 -17.09
N LYS A 47 -19.18 -4.17 -16.50
CA LYS A 47 -19.69 -5.15 -15.53
C LYS A 47 -21.14 -5.50 -15.83
N TYR A 48 -21.46 -6.79 -15.76
CA TYR A 48 -22.83 -7.31 -15.97
C TYR A 48 -23.48 -6.81 -17.27
N GLY A 49 -22.68 -6.70 -18.35
CA GLY A 49 -23.14 -6.20 -19.64
C GLY A 49 -23.43 -4.70 -19.69
N LYS A 50 -23.01 -3.93 -18.68
CA LYS A 50 -23.14 -2.47 -18.61
C LYS A 50 -21.76 -1.81 -18.65
N VAL A 51 -21.62 -0.84 -19.53
CA VAL A 51 -20.41 -0.03 -19.72
C VAL A 51 -20.55 1.23 -18.87
N LYS A 52 -19.53 1.50 -18.07
CA LYS A 52 -19.40 2.72 -17.29
C LYS A 52 -18.47 3.67 -18.04
N LEU A 53 -18.94 4.88 -18.31
CA LEU A 53 -18.21 5.92 -19.02
C LEU A 53 -18.13 7.19 -18.19
N ARG A 54 -17.06 7.97 -18.33
CA ARG A 54 -16.93 9.30 -17.75
C ARG A 54 -16.90 10.35 -18.86
N THR A 55 -17.90 11.23 -18.92
CA THR A 55 -17.97 12.27 -19.96
C THR A 55 -16.91 13.35 -19.76
N SER A 56 -16.69 14.19 -20.77
CA SER A 56 -15.80 15.37 -20.70
C SER A 56 -16.05 16.24 -19.46
N ASP A 57 -17.32 16.38 -19.08
CA ASP A 57 -17.75 17.20 -17.94
C ASP A 57 -17.58 16.48 -16.59
N GLY A 58 -16.95 15.31 -16.58
CA GLY A 58 -16.68 14.49 -15.39
C GLY A 58 -17.84 13.60 -14.92
N ASN A 59 -19.00 13.65 -15.60
CA ASN A 59 -20.17 12.88 -15.21
C ASN A 59 -19.99 11.39 -15.53
N LEU A 60 -20.33 10.53 -14.57
CA LEU A 60 -20.37 9.09 -14.77
C LEU A 60 -21.72 8.65 -15.33
N ILE A 61 -21.71 8.09 -16.53
CA ILE A 61 -22.89 7.49 -17.16
C ILE A 61 -22.71 5.98 -17.27
N THR A 62 -23.81 5.25 -17.15
CA THR A 62 -23.82 3.78 -17.30
C THR A 62 -24.80 3.43 -18.40
N ILE A 63 -24.31 2.72 -19.41
CA ILE A 63 -25.09 2.35 -20.59
C ILE A 63 -25.01 0.85 -20.82
N SER A 64 -26.06 0.26 -21.38
CA SER A 64 -26.02 -1.14 -21.77
C SER A 64 -25.02 -1.33 -22.91
N ALA A 65 -24.11 -2.30 -22.80
CA ALA A 65 -23.15 -2.61 -23.85
C ALA A 65 -23.86 -2.96 -25.18
N GLN A 66 -25.03 -3.60 -25.12
CA GLN A 66 -25.82 -3.93 -26.31
C GLN A 66 -26.42 -2.71 -27.00
N SER A 67 -26.57 -1.59 -26.29
CA SER A 67 -27.09 -0.34 -26.84
C SER A 67 -26.04 0.47 -27.61
N LEU A 68 -24.76 0.09 -27.51
CA LEU A 68 -23.66 0.70 -28.25
C LEU A 68 -23.52 0.14 -29.66
N SER A 69 -22.85 0.88 -30.54
CA SER A 69 -22.55 0.48 -31.91
C SER A 69 -21.73 -0.81 -31.97
N ALA A 70 -21.74 -1.49 -33.12
CA ALA A 70 -20.93 -2.70 -33.30
C ALA A 70 -19.43 -2.43 -33.12
N GLU A 71 -18.95 -1.29 -33.62
CA GLU A 71 -17.58 -0.82 -33.49
C GLU A 71 -17.20 -0.61 -32.02
N ASP A 72 -18.04 0.07 -31.24
CA ASP A 72 -17.78 0.31 -29.83
C ASP A 72 -17.78 -0.97 -29.01
N ARG A 73 -18.69 -1.90 -29.31
CA ARG A 73 -18.70 -3.21 -28.65
C ARG A 73 -17.45 -4.03 -29.00
N ALA A 74 -16.98 -3.97 -30.24
CA ALA A 74 -15.74 -4.64 -30.65
C ALA A 74 -14.53 -4.04 -29.93
N TRP A 75 -14.46 -2.71 -29.86
CA TRP A 75 -13.43 -2.02 -29.11
C TRP A 75 -13.47 -2.37 -27.62
N ILE A 76 -14.65 -2.38 -26.98
CA ILE A 76 -14.79 -2.79 -25.58
C ILE A 76 -14.29 -4.22 -25.41
N LYS A 77 -14.64 -5.13 -26.32
CA LYS A 77 -14.17 -6.51 -26.25
C LYS A 77 -12.65 -6.60 -26.36
N GLU A 78 -12.05 -5.85 -27.28
CA GLU A 78 -10.59 -5.79 -27.43
C GLU A 78 -9.92 -5.18 -26.19
N GLU A 79 -10.46 -4.08 -25.67
CA GLU A 79 -9.98 -3.40 -24.49
C GLU A 79 -10.11 -4.28 -23.25
N GLU A 80 -11.24 -4.96 -23.08
CA GLU A 80 -11.44 -5.98 -22.05
C GLU A 80 -10.49 -7.16 -22.26
N THR A 81 -10.20 -7.55 -23.50
CA THR A 81 -9.21 -8.61 -23.78
C THR A 81 -7.80 -8.16 -23.42
N LYS A 82 -7.44 -6.90 -23.66
CA LYS A 82 -6.15 -6.30 -23.25
C LYS A 82 -6.06 -6.18 -21.73
N ARG A 83 -7.12 -5.71 -21.07
CA ARG A 83 -7.23 -5.59 -19.61
C ARG A 83 -7.24 -6.95 -18.91
N ASN A 84 -7.79 -7.98 -19.56
CA ASN A 84 -7.86 -9.35 -19.04
C ASN A 84 -6.78 -10.27 -19.60
N ALA A 85 -5.91 -9.80 -20.49
CA ALA A 85 -4.74 -10.55 -20.92
C ALA A 85 -3.89 -10.83 -19.67
N PRO A 86 -3.33 -12.05 -19.50
CA PRO A 86 -2.41 -12.31 -18.41
C PRO A 86 -1.30 -11.27 -18.50
N ALA A 87 -1.23 -10.37 -17.52
CA ALA A 87 -0.24 -9.32 -17.53
C ALA A 87 1.14 -9.99 -17.62
N GLU A 88 1.99 -9.50 -18.52
CA GLU A 88 3.31 -10.09 -18.68
C GLU A 88 4.09 -9.91 -17.36
N VAL A 89 4.69 -11.00 -16.87
CA VAL A 89 5.41 -11.02 -15.59
C VAL A 89 6.91 -11.17 -15.83
N LEU A 90 7.70 -10.39 -15.11
CA LEU A 90 9.13 -10.65 -14.97
C LEU A 90 9.34 -11.77 -13.94
N PRO A 91 10.10 -12.81 -14.28
CA PRO A 91 10.45 -13.84 -13.30
C PRO A 91 11.35 -13.24 -12.20
N PRO A 92 11.36 -13.83 -11.01
CA PRO A 92 12.25 -13.38 -9.94
C PRO A 92 13.72 -13.58 -10.34
N LYS A 93 14.59 -12.64 -9.96
CA LYS A 93 16.04 -12.76 -10.24
C LYS A 93 16.75 -13.61 -9.18
N HIS A 94 16.17 -13.66 -7.98
CA HIS A 94 16.69 -14.39 -6.84
C HIS A 94 15.58 -15.18 -6.15
N PRO A 95 15.89 -16.27 -5.42
CA PRO A 95 14.87 -17.07 -4.75
C PRO A 95 14.04 -16.29 -3.72
N TYR A 96 14.62 -15.26 -3.10
CA TYR A 96 13.96 -14.37 -2.14
C TYR A 96 13.12 -13.26 -2.81
N GLU A 97 12.90 -13.33 -4.12
CA GLU A 97 12.05 -12.41 -4.87
C GLU A 97 10.82 -13.15 -5.42
N LEU A 98 9.71 -12.42 -5.49
CA LEU A 98 8.49 -12.80 -6.20
C LEU A 98 8.56 -12.30 -7.64
N PRO A 99 7.89 -12.96 -8.60
CA PRO A 99 7.68 -12.39 -9.93
C PRO A 99 6.93 -11.06 -9.83
N VAL A 100 7.05 -10.19 -10.83
CA VAL A 100 6.36 -8.88 -10.80
C VAL A 100 5.80 -8.54 -12.17
N PHE A 101 4.78 -7.68 -12.22
CA PHE A 101 4.29 -7.13 -13.48
C PHE A 101 5.43 -6.41 -14.21
N LYS A 102 5.60 -6.76 -15.48
CA LYS A 102 6.68 -6.24 -16.34
C LYS A 102 6.43 -4.81 -16.78
N ASP A 103 5.17 -4.51 -17.10
CA ASP A 103 4.74 -3.27 -17.76
C ASP A 103 3.43 -2.73 -17.14
N GLY A 104 3.03 -1.53 -17.57
CA GLY A 104 1.83 -0.84 -17.07
C GLY A 104 2.06 -0.04 -15.79
N GLU A 105 0.98 0.56 -15.27
CA GLU A 105 0.98 1.38 -14.04
C GLU A 105 1.57 0.63 -12.83
N TRP A 106 1.37 -0.69 -12.80
CA TRP A 106 1.74 -1.55 -11.68
C TRP A 106 3.06 -2.29 -11.88
N LYS A 107 3.87 -1.83 -12.84
CA LYS A 107 5.21 -2.36 -13.10
C LYS A 107 6.04 -2.44 -11.81
N GLY A 108 6.66 -3.59 -11.59
CA GLY A 108 7.51 -3.85 -10.44
C GLY A 108 6.78 -4.32 -9.18
N TYR A 109 5.45 -4.43 -9.22
CA TYR A 109 4.67 -5.04 -8.13
C TYR A 109 4.26 -6.48 -8.46
N TYR A 110 4.17 -7.30 -7.42
CA TYR A 110 3.66 -8.66 -7.47
C TYR A 110 2.13 -8.70 -7.33
N ALA A 111 1.56 -7.87 -6.45
CA ALA A 111 0.12 -7.83 -6.24
C ALA A 111 -0.39 -6.43 -5.93
N ILE A 112 -1.62 -6.13 -6.36
CA ILE A 112 -2.22 -4.79 -6.21
C ILE A 112 -3.67 -4.93 -5.78
N TYR A 113 -4.05 -4.23 -4.73
CA TYR A 113 -5.44 -4.05 -4.31
C TYR A 113 -5.76 -2.56 -4.24
N THR A 114 -6.84 -2.12 -4.87
CA THR A 114 -7.23 -0.70 -4.87
C THR A 114 -8.60 -0.57 -4.20
N ALA A 115 -8.63 0.05 -3.03
CA ALA A 115 -9.85 0.39 -2.30
C ALA A 115 -10.29 1.82 -2.59
N ARG A 116 -11.41 2.27 -2.02
CA ARG A 116 -11.77 3.70 -2.01
C ARG A 116 -10.70 4.57 -1.33
N ASN A 117 -10.19 4.12 -0.19
CA ASN A 117 -9.37 4.92 0.73
C ASN A 117 -7.87 4.63 0.67
N PHE A 118 -7.44 3.61 -0.07
CA PHE A 118 -6.02 3.29 -0.22
C PHE A 118 -5.75 2.43 -1.45
N ASP A 119 -4.49 2.38 -1.88
CA ASP A 119 -3.96 1.30 -2.71
C ASP A 119 -2.96 0.49 -1.87
N ALA A 120 -2.94 -0.83 -2.03
CA ALA A 120 -1.95 -1.72 -1.44
C ALA A 120 -1.18 -2.41 -2.55
N CYS A 121 0.12 -2.16 -2.64
CA CYS A 121 0.99 -2.66 -3.70
C CYS A 121 2.11 -3.50 -3.07
N MET A 122 2.10 -4.80 -3.30
CA MET A 122 3.14 -5.72 -2.84
C MET A 122 4.29 -5.75 -3.83
N ASP A 123 5.52 -5.48 -3.39
CA ASP A 123 6.70 -5.56 -4.24
C ASP A 123 7.27 -6.99 -4.33
N SER A 124 8.37 -7.15 -5.07
CA SER A 124 9.04 -8.45 -5.23
C SER A 124 9.59 -9.02 -3.93
N ARG A 125 9.74 -8.22 -2.87
CA ARG A 125 10.25 -8.66 -1.57
C ARG A 125 9.14 -9.06 -0.60
N GLY A 126 7.88 -9.03 -1.04
CA GLY A 126 6.71 -9.30 -0.18
C GLY A 126 6.31 -8.10 0.69
N VAL A 127 6.92 -6.92 0.49
CA VAL A 127 6.58 -5.71 1.25
C VAL A 127 5.34 -5.08 0.62
N ILE A 128 4.31 -4.85 1.44
CA ILE A 128 3.11 -4.12 1.01
C ILE A 128 3.29 -2.63 1.27
N TRP A 129 3.35 -1.87 0.18
CA TRP A 129 3.27 -0.43 0.17
C TRP A 129 1.81 -0.01 0.21
N VAL A 130 1.39 0.60 1.31
CA VAL A 130 0.01 1.08 1.48
C VAL A 130 0.00 2.58 1.24
N TYR A 131 -0.68 3.00 0.19
CA TYR A 131 -0.84 4.38 -0.24
C TYR A 131 -2.24 4.89 0.14
N PRO A 132 -2.41 5.63 1.24
CA PRO A 132 -3.70 6.22 1.57
C PRO A 132 -4.16 7.21 0.50
N LYS A 133 -5.47 7.35 0.35
CA LYS A 133 -6.11 8.19 -0.65
C LYS A 133 -7.11 9.17 -0.04
N GLU A 134 -7.08 10.39 -0.55
CA GLU A 134 -8.07 11.43 -0.33
C GLU A 134 -8.79 11.72 -1.64
N LYS A 135 -10.12 11.58 -1.63
CA LYS A 135 -10.98 11.77 -2.83
C LYS A 135 -10.47 11.00 -4.06
N GLY A 136 -9.93 9.80 -3.84
CA GLY A 136 -9.39 8.92 -4.89
C GLY A 136 -7.94 9.18 -5.30
N THR A 137 -7.28 10.18 -4.71
CA THR A 137 -5.88 10.54 -5.02
C THR A 137 -4.96 10.14 -3.88
N ARG A 138 -3.78 9.57 -4.17
CA ARG A 138 -2.79 9.19 -3.14
C ARG A 138 -2.29 10.43 -2.39
N VAL A 139 -2.16 10.31 -1.07
CA VAL A 139 -1.68 11.38 -0.20
C VAL A 139 -0.56 10.90 0.70
N GLY A 140 0.43 11.77 0.93
CA GLY A 140 1.60 11.47 1.75
C GLY A 140 2.51 10.37 1.18
N LYS A 141 3.49 9.95 1.98
CA LYS A 141 4.40 8.85 1.65
C LYS A 141 3.81 7.52 2.12
N PRO A 142 3.88 6.43 1.35
CA PRO A 142 3.24 5.16 1.71
C PRO A 142 3.73 4.57 3.04
N MET A 143 2.83 3.89 3.74
CA MET A 143 3.20 2.97 4.82
C MET A 143 3.79 1.69 4.24
N ARG A 144 4.67 1.02 5.00
CA ARG A 144 5.20 -0.30 4.63
C ARG A 144 4.77 -1.36 5.63
N LEU A 145 3.97 -2.32 5.19
CA LEU A 145 3.62 -3.53 5.94
C LEU A 145 4.49 -4.69 5.47
N TYR A 146 5.20 -5.34 6.39
CA TYR A 146 6.08 -6.47 6.09
C TYR A 146 6.32 -7.35 7.32
N GLU A 147 6.76 -8.59 7.08
CA GLU A 147 7.32 -9.49 8.09
C GLU A 147 8.71 -9.02 8.53
N ASP A 148 8.95 -8.99 9.83
CA ASP A 148 10.20 -8.49 10.41
C ASP A 148 10.71 -9.49 11.44
N CYS A 149 11.10 -10.68 10.98
CA CYS A 149 11.50 -11.76 11.86
C CYS A 149 12.92 -11.54 12.40
N TYR A 150 13.16 -11.98 13.64
CA TYR A 150 14.46 -11.90 14.28
C TYR A 150 14.63 -13.02 15.31
N HIS A 151 15.85 -13.28 15.74
CA HIS A 151 16.14 -13.98 17.00
C HIS A 151 17.03 -13.09 17.87
N ARG A 152 17.14 -13.42 19.14
CA ARG A 152 18.13 -12.82 20.03
C ARG A 152 19.29 -13.80 20.19
N ASP A 153 20.51 -13.36 19.99
CA ASP A 153 21.68 -14.20 20.29
C ASP A 153 21.93 -14.29 21.81
N ASP A 154 22.98 -15.00 22.22
CA ASP A 154 23.30 -15.21 23.64
C ASP A 154 23.61 -13.91 24.38
N ASN A 155 24.05 -12.88 23.65
CA ASN A 155 24.27 -11.52 24.17
C ASN A 155 22.97 -10.69 24.21
N LYS A 156 21.84 -11.31 23.86
CA LYS A 156 20.51 -10.69 23.72
C LYS A 156 20.46 -9.62 22.62
N GLU A 157 21.39 -9.64 21.68
CA GLU A 157 21.40 -8.73 20.54
C GLU A 157 20.40 -9.20 19.48
N TYR A 158 19.78 -8.23 18.80
CA TYR A 158 18.83 -8.50 17.74
C TYR A 158 19.56 -8.96 16.47
N ARG A 159 19.22 -10.15 15.98
CA ARG A 159 19.72 -10.72 14.72
C ARG A 159 18.56 -10.93 13.75
N PRO A 160 18.56 -10.27 12.58
CA PRO A 160 17.47 -10.41 11.61
C PRO A 160 17.40 -11.85 11.09
N VAL A 161 16.17 -12.33 10.91
CA VAL A 161 15.86 -13.60 10.27
C VAL A 161 15.09 -13.29 8.99
N SER A 162 15.76 -13.35 7.85
CA SER A 162 15.25 -12.80 6.59
C SER A 162 14.80 -13.89 5.62
N VAL A 163 13.87 -13.58 4.71
CA VAL A 163 13.45 -14.49 3.63
C VAL A 163 14.66 -14.85 2.75
N THR A 164 14.93 -16.14 2.60
CA THR A 164 15.96 -16.69 1.69
C THR A 164 15.34 -17.25 0.42
N ALA A 165 14.11 -17.77 0.49
CA ALA A 165 13.36 -18.21 -0.67
C ALA A 165 11.84 -18.10 -0.44
N PHE A 166 11.11 -17.65 -1.47
CA PHE A 166 9.67 -17.87 -1.56
C PHE A 166 9.39 -19.23 -2.19
N GLN A 167 8.33 -19.89 -1.73
CA GLN A 167 7.91 -21.22 -2.18
C GLN A 167 6.40 -21.23 -2.42
N ASN A 168 5.97 -21.87 -3.52
CA ASN A 168 4.56 -22.06 -3.86
C ASN A 168 3.73 -20.76 -3.84
N SER A 169 4.35 -19.62 -4.13
CA SER A 169 3.63 -18.35 -4.20
C SER A 169 2.68 -18.36 -5.39
N PRO A 170 1.45 -17.82 -5.25
CA PRO A 170 0.53 -17.74 -6.37
C PRO A 170 1.08 -16.86 -7.50
N ALA A 171 0.43 -16.85 -8.66
CA ALA A 171 0.77 -15.92 -9.72
C ALA A 171 0.53 -14.46 -9.25
N PRO A 172 1.27 -13.48 -9.81
CA PRO A 172 0.98 -12.06 -9.62
C PRO A 172 -0.50 -11.75 -9.85
N ALA A 173 -1.09 -10.90 -9.00
CA ALA A 173 -2.55 -10.73 -8.97
C ALA A 173 -3.00 -9.27 -8.81
N MET A 174 -4.04 -8.92 -9.57
CA MET A 174 -4.81 -7.68 -9.41
C MET A 174 -6.08 -7.94 -8.58
N GLN A 175 -6.39 -7.04 -7.66
CA GLN A 175 -7.51 -7.11 -6.72
C GLN A 175 -7.63 -8.44 -5.95
N PRO A 176 -6.54 -9.04 -5.42
CA PRO A 176 -6.67 -10.24 -4.63
C PRO A 176 -7.49 -9.95 -3.37
N LYS A 177 -8.49 -10.80 -3.06
CA LYS A 177 -9.18 -10.75 -1.76
C LYS A 177 -8.33 -11.34 -0.66
N THR A 178 -7.55 -12.37 -1.01
CA THR A 178 -6.64 -13.08 -0.11
C THR A 178 -5.37 -13.43 -0.88
N LEU A 179 -4.22 -13.30 -0.22
CA LEU A 179 -2.92 -13.62 -0.78
C LEU A 179 -2.08 -14.30 0.29
N THR A 180 -1.56 -15.50 0.02
CA THR A 180 -0.67 -16.21 0.95
C THR A 180 0.71 -16.35 0.32
N LEU A 181 1.72 -15.88 1.05
CA LEU A 181 3.13 -16.12 0.77
C LEU A 181 3.64 -17.18 1.74
N ALA A 182 4.43 -18.11 1.24
CA ALA A 182 5.15 -19.07 2.05
C ALA A 182 6.58 -19.17 1.55
N GLY A 183 7.47 -19.68 2.39
CA GLY A 183 8.86 -19.81 2.02
C GLY A 183 9.73 -20.23 3.18
N VAL A 184 11.01 -19.91 3.07
CA VAL A 184 12.04 -20.22 4.04
C VAL A 184 12.75 -18.93 4.43
N LEU A 185 12.97 -18.75 5.72
CA LEU A 185 13.81 -17.71 6.29
C LEU A 185 15.23 -18.26 6.51
N THR A 186 16.20 -17.39 6.78
CA THR A 186 17.54 -17.79 7.24
C THR A 186 17.43 -18.79 8.41
N ARG A 187 18.39 -19.72 8.51
CA ARG A 187 18.37 -20.85 9.48
C ARG A 187 17.33 -21.93 9.14
N ASP A 188 16.91 -21.98 7.88
CA ASP A 188 15.98 -22.98 7.33
C ASP A 188 14.62 -23.00 8.05
N VAL A 189 14.16 -21.82 8.49
CA VAL A 189 12.89 -21.67 9.20
C VAL A 189 11.77 -21.48 8.18
N PRO A 190 10.88 -22.47 7.96
CA PRO A 190 9.70 -22.27 7.13
C PRO A 190 8.78 -21.18 7.73
N PHE A 191 8.18 -20.37 6.86
CA PHE A 191 7.21 -19.35 7.25
C PHE A 191 6.02 -19.33 6.30
N SER A 192 4.92 -18.78 6.80
CA SER A 192 3.72 -18.47 6.02
C SER A 192 3.11 -17.15 6.50
N VAL A 193 2.67 -16.32 5.57
CA VAL A 193 1.93 -15.09 5.84
C VAL A 193 0.80 -14.93 4.84
N THR A 194 -0.39 -14.69 5.36
CA THR A 194 -1.59 -14.43 4.58
C THR A 194 -2.05 -13.00 4.82
N TYR A 195 -2.43 -12.34 3.72
CA TYR A 195 -3.04 -11.03 3.70
C TYR A 195 -4.47 -11.15 3.17
N GLU A 196 -5.42 -10.52 3.85
CA GLU A 196 -6.81 -10.37 3.40
C GLU A 196 -7.07 -8.88 3.17
N PHE A 197 -7.50 -8.55 1.96
CA PHE A 197 -7.73 -7.18 1.53
C PHE A 197 -9.23 -6.87 1.47
N SER A 198 -9.59 -5.68 1.92
CA SER A 198 -10.97 -5.21 1.94
C SER A 198 -11.02 -3.69 1.76
N GLU A 199 -12.22 -3.14 1.48
CA GLU A 199 -12.42 -1.70 1.39
C GLU A 199 -12.02 -0.95 2.67
N ALA A 200 -12.15 -1.60 3.83
CA ALA A 200 -11.81 -1.03 5.13
C ALA A 200 -10.31 -1.04 5.42
N GLY A 201 -9.55 -1.98 4.82
CA GLY A 201 -8.14 -2.16 5.15
C GLY A 201 -7.59 -3.56 4.87
N ILE A 202 -6.50 -3.89 5.57
CA ILE A 202 -5.71 -5.10 5.37
C ILE A 202 -5.63 -5.87 6.69
N LYS A 203 -6.05 -7.13 6.67
CA LYS A 203 -5.74 -8.11 7.72
C LYS A 203 -4.55 -8.93 7.29
N ALA A 204 -3.67 -9.24 8.22
CA ALA A 204 -2.46 -9.99 7.98
C ALA A 204 -2.22 -10.94 9.15
N TYR A 205 -1.95 -12.20 8.83
CA TYR A 205 -1.64 -13.20 9.83
C TYR A 205 -0.61 -14.18 9.30
N GLY A 206 0.20 -14.70 10.19
CA GLY A 206 1.29 -15.57 9.79
C GLY A 206 2.02 -16.19 10.96
N ASP A 207 2.94 -17.06 10.61
CA ASP A 207 3.78 -17.78 11.53
C ASP A 207 5.06 -18.29 10.88
N CYS A 208 5.94 -18.80 11.73
CA CYS A 208 7.11 -19.55 11.33
C CYS A 208 7.28 -20.75 12.24
N GLN A 209 7.96 -21.79 11.76
CA GLN A 209 8.18 -23.01 12.51
C GLN A 209 9.69 -23.29 12.58
N ASP A 210 10.27 -23.03 13.75
CA ASP A 210 11.68 -23.33 13.99
C ASP A 210 11.95 -24.84 13.88
N PRO A 211 12.98 -25.26 13.12
CA PRO A 211 13.53 -26.60 13.20
C PRO A 211 14.00 -26.94 14.63
N ARG A 212 14.01 -28.24 14.97
CA ARG A 212 14.33 -28.70 16.34
C ARG A 212 15.71 -28.28 16.85
N GLN A 213 16.65 -28.03 15.95
CA GLN A 213 18.03 -27.64 16.24
C GLN A 213 18.20 -26.15 16.56
N ILE A 214 17.15 -25.34 16.45
CA ILE A 214 17.21 -23.92 16.78
C ILE A 214 17.08 -23.73 18.29
N GLU A 215 18.15 -23.25 18.93
CA GLU A 215 18.18 -22.94 20.35
C GLU A 215 17.55 -21.57 20.65
N GLN A 216 17.96 -20.52 19.92
CA GLN A 216 17.37 -19.20 20.04
C GLN A 216 16.16 -19.08 19.11
N PRO A 217 14.94 -19.02 19.65
CA PRO A 217 13.71 -19.09 18.85
C PRO A 217 13.56 -17.88 17.93
N THR A 218 13.00 -18.11 16.76
CA THR A 218 12.62 -17.06 15.82
C THR A 218 11.35 -16.38 16.31
N VAL A 219 11.42 -15.06 16.45
CA VAL A 219 10.28 -14.19 16.71
C VAL A 219 9.70 -13.72 15.40
N PHE A 220 8.54 -14.26 15.03
CA PHE A 220 7.73 -13.77 13.92
C PHE A 220 6.94 -12.53 14.35
N ARG A 221 7.08 -11.41 13.62
CA ARG A 221 6.29 -10.19 13.83
C ARG A 221 5.90 -9.57 12.49
N LEU A 222 4.77 -8.89 12.50
CA LEU A 222 4.35 -8.00 11.42
C LEU A 222 4.64 -6.56 11.84
N ARG A 223 5.25 -5.79 10.95
CA ARG A 223 5.56 -4.38 11.19
C ARG A 223 4.90 -3.51 10.14
N VAL A 224 4.31 -2.41 10.59
CA VAL A 224 3.97 -1.27 9.76
C VAL A 224 4.95 -0.17 10.06
N ARG A 225 5.70 0.28 9.05
CA ARG A 225 6.52 1.48 9.14
C ARG A 225 5.79 2.65 8.50
N ILE A 226 5.58 3.69 9.31
CA ILE A 226 5.03 4.97 8.90
C ILE A 226 6.20 5.93 8.67
N PRO A 227 6.40 6.45 7.45
CA PRO A 227 7.47 7.40 7.17
C PRO A 227 7.24 8.73 7.87
N ALA A 228 8.28 9.57 7.92
CA ALA A 228 8.14 10.96 8.30
C ALA A 228 7.19 11.67 7.32
N SER A 229 6.17 12.35 7.86
CA SER A 229 5.19 13.10 7.06
C SER A 229 5.47 14.60 7.03
N HIS A 230 6.37 15.11 7.88
CA HIS A 230 6.69 16.53 7.99
C HIS A 230 8.21 16.76 7.99
N THR A 231 8.66 17.89 7.44
CA THR A 231 10.07 18.31 7.39
C THR A 231 10.34 19.46 8.37
N PHE A 232 11.59 19.57 8.82
CA PHE A 232 12.04 20.59 9.76
C PHE A 232 12.58 21.81 8.99
N GLU A 233 11.74 22.71 8.51
CA GLU A 233 12.22 24.09 8.28
C GLU A 233 11.95 24.84 9.58
N GLU A 234 12.95 24.75 10.47
CA GLU A 234 12.95 25.23 11.85
C GLU A 234 11.93 24.54 12.77
N LEU A 235 12.43 23.64 13.62
CA LEU A 235 11.68 23.24 14.81
C LEU A 235 11.47 24.49 15.65
N GLY A 236 10.33 25.13 15.49
CA GLY A 236 9.84 26.09 16.43
C GLY A 236 9.98 25.55 17.86
N SER A 237 9.95 26.45 18.83
CA SER A 237 9.85 26.15 20.25
C SER A 237 8.88 24.99 20.54
N VAL A 238 9.09 24.31 21.66
CA VAL A 238 8.16 23.25 22.11
C VAL A 238 6.71 23.77 22.18
N ALA A 239 6.51 25.06 22.46
CA ALA A 239 5.18 25.69 22.45
C ALA A 239 4.56 25.71 21.04
N GLU A 240 5.32 26.07 20.00
CA GLU A 240 4.84 26.09 18.61
C GLU A 240 4.50 24.67 18.12
N GLN A 241 5.32 23.68 18.49
CA GLN A 241 5.04 22.27 18.18
C GLN A 241 3.74 21.79 18.86
N LYS A 242 3.51 22.16 20.11
CA LYS A 242 2.27 21.85 20.84
C LYS A 242 1.06 22.45 20.14
N GLU A 243 1.16 23.71 19.73
CA GLU A 243 0.07 24.42 19.05
C GLU A 243 -0.24 23.81 17.69
N THR A 244 0.79 23.48 16.89
CA THR A 244 0.62 22.83 15.58
C THR A 244 -0.04 21.45 15.69
N LEU A 245 0.28 20.71 16.74
CA LEU A 245 -0.15 19.32 16.94
C LEU A 245 -1.31 19.18 17.95
N LYS A 246 -1.96 20.28 18.34
CA LYS A 246 -2.96 20.30 19.43
C LYS A 246 -4.16 19.39 19.18
N ASP A 247 -4.54 19.24 17.91
CA ASP A 247 -5.69 18.43 17.50
C ASP A 247 -5.28 17.00 17.10
N TRP A 248 -3.99 16.70 17.15
CA TRP A 248 -3.46 15.41 16.71
C TRP A 248 -3.38 14.49 17.91
N GLN A 249 -3.87 13.25 17.75
CA GLN A 249 -3.99 12.33 18.86
C GLN A 249 -3.55 10.92 18.49
N VAL A 250 -2.97 10.24 19.47
CA VAL A 250 -2.80 8.79 19.44
C VAL A 250 -3.68 8.19 20.52
N MET A 251 -4.59 7.33 20.12
CA MET A 251 -5.42 6.56 21.03
C MET A 251 -4.85 5.16 21.17
N ALA A 252 -4.52 4.76 22.39
CA ALA A 252 -4.05 3.42 22.68
C ALA A 252 -4.99 2.72 23.63
N THR A 253 -5.36 1.50 23.27
CA THR A 253 -6.19 0.63 24.09
C THR A 253 -5.33 -0.53 24.57
N PRO A 254 -4.85 -0.50 25.83
CA PRO A 254 -4.05 -1.58 26.40
C PRO A 254 -4.76 -2.92 26.35
N VAL A 255 -3.99 -4.02 26.36
CA VAL A 255 -4.56 -5.37 26.58
C VAL A 255 -5.27 -5.44 27.94
N LYS A 256 -4.70 -4.78 28.96
CA LYS A 256 -5.29 -4.62 30.30
C LYS A 256 -5.33 -3.15 30.70
N GLY A 257 -6.50 -2.65 31.11
CA GLY A 257 -6.70 -1.27 31.54
C GLY A 257 -7.60 -0.45 30.61
N LYS A 258 -7.73 0.84 30.93
CA LYS A 258 -8.56 1.78 30.17
C LYS A 258 -7.82 2.33 28.95
N ARG A 259 -8.59 2.69 27.91
CA ARG A 259 -8.09 3.44 26.75
C ARG A 259 -7.45 4.74 27.22
N ARG A 260 -6.36 5.14 26.55
CA ARG A 260 -5.64 6.38 26.75
C ARG A 260 -5.67 7.17 25.45
N THR A 261 -5.91 8.47 25.56
CA THR A 261 -5.74 9.42 24.47
C THR A 261 -4.56 10.28 24.83
N ILE A 262 -3.59 10.37 23.92
CA ILE A 262 -2.33 11.06 24.14
C ILE A 262 -2.18 12.07 23.00
N ALA A 263 -1.81 13.30 23.32
CA ALA A 263 -1.51 14.29 22.30
C ALA A 263 -0.35 13.78 21.44
N TYR A 264 -0.42 13.95 20.12
CA TYR A 264 0.53 13.34 19.21
C TYR A 264 1.97 13.81 19.46
N TRP A 265 2.14 15.07 19.87
CA TRP A 265 3.44 15.63 20.25
C TRP A 265 4.01 15.04 21.55
N GLU A 266 3.17 14.58 22.47
CA GLU A 266 3.56 13.87 23.71
C GLU A 266 3.85 12.39 23.46
N SER A 267 3.29 11.85 22.38
CA SER A 267 2.98 10.42 22.26
C SER A 267 4.19 9.50 22.20
N VAL A 268 5.37 10.01 21.89
CA VAL A 268 6.43 9.15 21.40
C VAL A 268 7.13 8.27 22.47
N PRO A 269 7.40 8.76 23.68
CA PRO A 269 7.88 7.91 24.77
C PRO A 269 6.78 7.15 25.53
N PHE A 270 5.49 7.47 25.33
CA PHE A 270 4.43 7.11 26.30
C PHE A 270 3.32 6.18 25.81
N VAL A 271 3.27 5.82 24.51
CA VAL A 271 2.34 4.78 24.03
C VAL A 271 2.93 3.35 24.17
N TRP A 272 4.01 3.23 24.94
CA TRP A 272 4.74 1.98 25.17
C TRP A 272 3.87 0.96 25.87
N GLY A 273 4.05 -0.30 25.49
CA GLY A 273 3.41 -1.44 26.12
C GLY A 273 2.56 -2.28 25.16
N ARG A 274 1.78 -3.18 25.77
CA ARG A 274 0.96 -4.16 25.08
C ARG A 274 -0.43 -3.60 24.86
N ASN A 275 -0.74 -3.26 23.61
CA ASN A 275 -2.05 -2.74 23.23
C ASN A 275 -2.82 -3.76 22.39
N ARG A 276 -4.13 -3.79 22.54
CA ARG A 276 -5.00 -4.50 21.58
C ARG A 276 -5.32 -3.65 20.36
N GLN A 277 -5.24 -2.33 20.51
CA GLN A 277 -5.51 -1.37 19.46
C GLN A 277 -4.69 -0.09 19.64
N VAL A 278 -4.18 0.46 18.54
CA VAL A 278 -3.58 1.79 18.45
C VAL A 278 -4.21 2.53 17.27
N THR A 279 -4.76 3.71 17.48
CA THR A 279 -5.36 4.54 16.44
C THR A 279 -4.61 5.86 16.36
N ILE A 280 -4.22 6.25 15.15
CA ILE A 280 -3.67 7.56 14.83
C ILE A 280 -4.82 8.39 14.29
N ASP A 281 -5.08 9.50 14.95
CA ASP A 281 -6.05 10.52 14.54
C ASP A 281 -5.27 11.82 14.33
N ALA A 282 -4.70 11.95 13.13
CA ALA A 282 -3.80 13.03 12.78
C ALA A 282 -3.73 13.16 11.25
N PRO A 283 -3.52 14.38 10.72
CA PRO A 283 -3.41 14.63 9.28
C PRO A 283 -2.08 14.16 8.67
N VAL A 284 -1.63 12.95 9.02
CA VAL A 284 -0.47 12.29 8.40
C VAL A 284 -0.79 11.88 6.96
N TYR A 285 -2.07 11.63 6.67
CA TYR A 285 -2.57 11.13 5.38
C TYR A 285 -3.90 11.82 5.00
N GLY A 286 -3.93 13.15 5.08
CA GLY A 286 -5.19 13.91 5.01
C GLY A 286 -6.04 13.65 6.26
N GLU A 287 -7.36 13.83 6.19
CA GLU A 287 -8.26 13.70 7.35
C GLU A 287 -8.47 12.25 7.87
N ARG A 288 -7.63 11.30 7.45
CA ARG A 288 -7.81 9.87 7.71
C ARG A 288 -7.45 9.47 9.13
N LYS A 289 -8.19 8.49 9.64
CA LYS A 289 -7.81 7.75 10.85
C LYS A 289 -7.24 6.42 10.46
N ILE A 290 -6.11 6.06 11.08
CA ILE A 290 -5.47 4.77 10.85
C ILE A 290 -5.50 3.98 12.14
N CYS A 291 -6.11 2.80 12.08
CA CYS A 291 -6.30 1.93 13.23
C CYS A 291 -5.52 0.64 13.04
N PHE A 292 -4.74 0.27 14.06
CA PHE A 292 -3.99 -0.97 14.13
C PHE A 292 -4.57 -1.84 15.23
N LYS A 293 -4.98 -3.06 14.92
CA LYS A 293 -5.59 -3.99 15.88
C LYS A 293 -4.86 -5.32 15.90
N SER A 294 -4.86 -5.94 17.07
CA SER A 294 -4.50 -7.35 17.22
C SER A 294 -5.76 -8.18 17.14
N GLY A 295 -5.84 -9.14 16.20
CA GLY A 295 -7.00 -10.03 16.08
C GLY A 295 -7.17 -10.96 17.29
N ASN A 296 -6.07 -11.28 17.99
CA ASN A 296 -6.10 -12.01 19.26
C ASN A 296 -5.19 -11.33 20.32
N PRO A 297 -5.70 -10.35 21.08
CA PRO A 297 -4.90 -9.56 22.01
C PRO A 297 -4.34 -10.33 23.22
N LYS A 298 -4.77 -11.59 23.42
CA LYS A 298 -4.20 -12.47 24.44
C LYS A 298 -2.90 -13.12 23.97
N ALA A 299 -2.81 -13.45 22.68
CA ALA A 299 -1.66 -14.12 22.07
C ALA A 299 -0.67 -13.14 21.43
N ALA A 300 -1.18 -12.13 20.73
CA ALA A 300 -0.40 -11.07 20.11
C ALA A 300 -0.81 -9.71 20.66
N PHE A 301 0.04 -8.70 20.52
CA PHE A 301 -0.29 -7.33 20.89
C PHE A 301 0.34 -6.35 19.90
N VAL A 302 -0.30 -5.20 19.77
CA VAL A 302 0.18 -4.06 19.01
C VAL A 302 1.05 -3.20 19.91
N SER A 303 2.23 -2.85 19.44
CA SER A 303 3.16 -1.97 20.14
C SER A 303 3.71 -0.92 19.18
N PRO A 304 3.45 0.38 19.40
CA PRO A 304 4.13 1.43 18.65
C PRO A 304 5.58 1.54 19.14
N THR A 305 6.51 1.65 18.20
CA THR A 305 7.95 1.83 18.45
C THR A 305 8.44 3.06 17.69
N LEU A 306 9.12 3.95 18.41
CA LEU A 306 9.68 5.17 17.91
C LEU A 306 11.13 5.26 18.36
N TYR A 307 12.05 5.24 17.41
CA TYR A 307 13.46 5.32 17.71
C TYR A 307 13.86 6.80 17.90
N SER A 308 14.05 7.19 19.16
CA SER A 308 14.79 8.37 19.62
C SER A 308 14.36 9.79 19.16
N GLY A 309 13.19 10.00 18.54
CA GLY A 309 12.74 11.40 18.35
C GLY A 309 11.35 11.65 17.77
N LYS A 310 11.16 12.94 17.48
CA LYS A 310 9.89 13.66 17.35
C LYS A 310 9.07 13.10 16.17
N SER A 311 8.02 12.33 16.43
CA SER A 311 6.94 12.12 15.44
C SER A 311 6.12 13.40 15.35
N PRO A 312 5.67 13.85 14.16
CA PRO A 312 5.65 13.18 12.85
C PRO A 312 6.93 13.25 12.00
N TRP A 313 8.00 13.87 12.51
CA TRP A 313 9.15 14.29 11.71
C TRP A 313 10.21 13.21 11.42
N GLN A 314 10.26 12.13 12.20
CA GLN A 314 11.22 11.02 11.99
C GLN A 314 10.58 9.70 11.55
N GLY A 315 9.24 9.66 11.48
CA GLY A 315 8.49 8.42 11.24
C GLY A 315 8.58 7.44 12.42
N TYR A 316 7.85 6.34 12.31
CA TYR A 316 7.72 5.36 13.38
C TYR A 316 7.28 4.00 12.88
N SER A 317 7.19 3.04 13.78
CA SER A 317 6.64 1.74 13.47
C SER A 317 5.54 1.35 14.44
N VAL A 318 4.60 0.56 13.96
CA VAL A 318 3.66 -0.18 14.78
C VAL A 318 3.93 -1.65 14.51
N VAL A 319 4.25 -2.41 15.56
CA VAL A 319 4.53 -3.85 15.45
C VAL A 319 3.39 -4.64 16.07
N CYS A 320 2.97 -5.72 15.42
CA CYS A 320 2.22 -6.78 16.06
C CYS A 320 3.18 -7.93 16.34
N THR A 321 3.25 -8.36 17.59
CA THR A 321 4.16 -9.42 18.04
C THR A 321 3.54 -10.22 19.19
N LYS A 322 4.06 -11.43 19.42
CA LYS A 322 3.66 -12.29 20.53
C LYS A 322 4.51 -12.00 21.77
N ASP A 323 4.06 -12.49 22.92
CA ASP A 323 4.95 -12.57 24.09
C ASP A 323 6.07 -13.56 23.76
N GLU A 324 7.33 -13.20 24.04
CA GLU A 324 8.48 -14.10 23.81
C GLU A 324 8.35 -15.43 24.58
N ARG A 325 7.48 -15.48 25.61
CA ARG A 325 7.16 -16.70 26.36
C ARG A 325 6.04 -17.54 25.74
N ASP A 326 5.32 -17.02 24.75
CA ASP A 326 4.23 -17.71 24.05
C ASP A 326 4.55 -17.92 22.56
N ILE A 327 5.67 -18.59 22.34
CA ILE A 327 6.12 -19.11 21.04
C ILE A 327 5.26 -20.30 20.58
N SER A 328 4.41 -20.82 21.47
CA SER A 328 3.56 -22.00 21.23
C SER A 328 2.29 -21.70 20.44
N SER A 329 1.75 -20.48 20.55
CA SER A 329 0.62 -20.06 19.73
C SER A 329 1.08 -19.94 18.27
N ARG A 330 0.42 -20.65 17.36
CA ARG A 330 0.89 -20.73 15.96
C ARG A 330 0.69 -19.41 15.22
N ARG A 331 -0.51 -18.82 15.25
CA ARG A 331 -0.84 -17.68 14.37
C ARG A 331 -0.77 -16.32 15.05
N LEU A 332 -0.03 -15.38 14.46
CA LEU A 332 -0.11 -13.94 14.75
C LEU A 332 -1.22 -13.33 13.92
N ASP A 333 -2.01 -12.39 14.47
CA ASP A 333 -3.14 -11.76 13.75
C ASP A 333 -3.12 -10.24 13.94
N PHE A 334 -3.09 -9.51 12.83
CA PHE A 334 -2.90 -8.08 12.77
C PHE A 334 -3.81 -7.44 11.71
N GLU A 335 -4.42 -6.31 12.05
CA GLU A 335 -5.34 -5.60 11.17
C GLU A 335 -4.98 -4.11 11.10
N ILE A 336 -5.03 -3.56 9.89
CA ILE A 336 -4.88 -2.15 9.59
C ILE A 336 -6.18 -1.68 8.96
N GLU A 337 -6.86 -0.71 9.58
CA GLU A 337 -8.03 -0.04 9.00
C GLU A 337 -7.67 1.40 8.62
N ILE A 338 -8.20 1.88 7.49
CA ILE A 338 -7.95 3.21 6.93
C ILE A 338 -9.31 3.87 6.65
N GLU A 339 -9.75 4.69 7.60
CA GLU A 339 -11.06 5.35 7.62
C GLU A 339 -11.02 6.74 6.99
#